data_AF-A0A8T4N2A1-F1
#
_entry.id   AF-A0A8T4N2A1-F1
#
_cell.length_a   1.000
_cell.length_b   1.000
_cell.length_c   1.000
_cell.angle_alpha   90.00
_cell.angle_beta   90.00
_cell.angle_gamma   90.00
#
_symmetry.space_group_name_H-M   'P 1'
#
loop_
_entity.id
_entity.type
_entity.pdbx_description
1 polymer ?
#
loop_
_entity_poly.entity_id
_entity_poly.type
_entity_poly.pdbx_seq_one_letter_code
_entity_poly.pdbx_strand_id
1 'polypeptide(L)'
;MDKQFELYDPHPGSKGALMPLPKEMQDVAKRLNGKRMTLEEALAQLEPFAKKTCGKVEAVFKYSFISYIQGPHHYRLLRFKELVK
;
A
#
# COMPACT_ATOMS: atom_id res chain seq x y z
N MET A 1 16.32 -5.19 -14.68
CA MET A 1 15.18 -4.52 -15.33
C MET A 1 14.14 -4.28 -14.27
N ASP A 2 13.95 -3.03 -13.86
CA ASP A 2 12.99 -2.70 -12.81
C ASP A 2 11.58 -2.86 -13.37
N LYS A 3 10.91 -3.92 -12.91
CA LYS A 3 9.54 -4.24 -13.31
C LYS A 3 8.63 -3.07 -12.90
N GLN A 4 7.83 -2.62 -13.85
CA GLN A 4 6.85 -1.56 -13.65
C GLN A 4 5.51 -2.16 -13.26
N PHE A 5 4.82 -1.52 -12.33
CA PHE A 5 3.54 -1.95 -11.83
C PHE A 5 2.55 -0.78 -11.86
N GLU A 6 1.30 -1.08 -12.16
CA GLU A 6 0.20 -0.15 -11.91
C GLU A 6 -0.40 -0.45 -10.54
N LEU A 7 -0.46 0.57 -9.68
CA LEU A 7 -1.07 0.49 -8.35
C LEU A 7 -2.57 0.80 -8.48
N TYR A 8 -3.43 0.01 -7.83
CA TYR A 8 -4.88 0.18 -7.94
C TYR A 8 -5.63 -0.33 -6.69
N ASP A 9 -6.95 -0.10 -6.64
CA ASP A 9 -7.86 -0.62 -5.59
C ASP A 9 -7.36 -0.31 -4.17
N PRO A 10 -7.26 0.99 -3.80
CA PRO A 10 -6.83 1.39 -2.47
C PRO A 10 -7.82 0.89 -1.41
N HIS A 11 -7.32 0.60 -0.21
CA HIS A 11 -8.16 0.21 0.92
C HIS A 11 -9.30 1.23 1.11
N PRO A 12 -10.57 0.79 1.26
CA PRO A 12 -11.69 1.71 1.43
C PRO A 12 -11.62 2.53 2.73
N GLY A 13 -10.73 2.15 3.65
CA GLY A 13 -10.56 2.77 4.96
C GLY A 13 -11.52 2.16 5.98
N SER A 14 -12.27 3.02 6.67
CA SER A 14 -13.01 2.71 7.90
C SER A 14 -14.51 2.48 7.70
N LYS A 15 -14.94 1.73 6.67
CA LYS A 15 -16.36 1.36 6.53
C LYS A 15 -16.75 0.26 7.52
N GLY A 16 -16.82 0.60 8.82
CA GLY A 16 -17.30 -0.28 9.89
C GLY A 16 -16.25 -1.22 10.50
N ALA A 17 -14.96 -1.02 10.24
CA ALA A 17 -13.90 -1.81 10.85
C ALA A 17 -13.67 -1.42 12.32
N LEU A 18 -13.54 -2.42 13.20
CA LEU A 18 -13.19 -2.25 14.62
C LEU A 18 -11.87 -1.47 14.82
N MET A 19 -10.94 -1.59 13.88
CA MET A 19 -9.71 -0.79 13.83
C MET A 19 -9.57 -0.18 12.44
N PRO A 20 -9.70 1.15 12.31
CA PRO A 20 -9.59 1.83 11.03
C PRO A 20 -8.13 1.94 10.59
N LEU A 21 -7.90 1.88 9.27
CA LEU A 21 -6.60 2.22 8.67
C LEU A 21 -6.26 3.67 9.05
N PRO A 22 -5.02 3.97 9.51
CA PRO A 22 -4.62 5.34 9.80
C PRO A 22 -4.85 6.27 8.61
N LYS A 23 -5.39 7.46 8.88
CA LYS A 23 -5.78 8.42 7.83
C LYS A 23 -4.64 8.76 6.87
N GLU A 24 -3.44 8.94 7.41
CA GLU A 24 -2.24 9.22 6.62
C GLU A 24 -1.94 8.10 5.61
N MET A 25 -2.08 6.85 6.03
CA MET A 25 -1.90 5.66 5.17
C MET A 25 -3.00 5.57 4.11
N GLN A 26 -4.24 5.91 4.47
CA GLN A 26 -5.35 5.97 3.53
C GLN A 26 -5.13 7.05 2.46
N ASP A 27 -4.67 8.23 2.85
CA ASP A 27 -4.48 9.36 1.95
C ASP A 27 -3.32 9.12 0.97
N VAL A 28 -2.20 8.54 1.44
CA VAL A 28 -1.11 8.15 0.52
C VAL A 28 -1.55 7.02 -0.41
N ALA A 29 -2.30 6.02 0.08
CA ALA A 29 -2.81 4.95 -0.78
C ALA A 29 -3.70 5.50 -1.89
N LYS A 30 -4.62 6.43 -1.58
CA LYS A 30 -5.46 7.12 -2.57
C LYS A 30 -4.62 7.92 -3.57
N ARG A 31 -3.56 8.62 -3.12
CA ARG A 31 -2.67 9.39 -4.00
C ARG A 31 -1.88 8.50 -4.96
N LEU A 32 -1.53 7.29 -4.54
CA LEU A 32 -0.78 6.33 -5.34
C LEU A 32 -1.67 5.52 -6.31
N ASN A 33 -3.00 5.52 -6.09
CA ASN A 33 -3.95 4.83 -6.96
C ASN A 33 -3.85 5.31 -8.42
N GLY A 34 -3.75 4.38 -9.36
CA GLY A 34 -3.60 4.60 -10.79
C GLY A 34 -2.18 4.96 -11.23
N LYS A 35 -1.22 5.15 -10.32
CA LYS A 35 0.17 5.45 -10.70
C LYS A 35 0.89 4.21 -11.21
N ARG A 36 1.81 4.45 -12.15
CA ARG A 36 2.74 3.46 -12.70
C ARG A 36 4.13 3.73 -12.13
N MET A 37 4.71 2.75 -11.44
CA MET A 37 6.02 2.85 -10.80
C MET A 37 6.56 1.46 -10.44
N THR A 38 7.81 1.38 -9.99
CA THR A 38 8.33 0.14 -9.40
C THR A 38 7.74 -0.08 -8.01
N LEU A 39 7.77 -1.32 -7.51
CA LEU A 39 7.35 -1.59 -6.13
C LEU A 39 8.29 -0.95 -5.11
N GLU A 40 9.58 -0.80 -5.43
CA GLU A 40 10.53 -0.10 -4.58
C GLU A 40 10.15 1.38 -4.42
N GLU A 41 9.82 2.07 -5.51
CA GLU A 41 9.36 3.47 -5.50
C GLU A 41 8.04 3.62 -4.73
N ALA A 42 7.14 2.64 -4.84
CA ALA A 42 5.88 2.64 -4.12
C ALA A 42 6.10 2.48 -2.60
N LEU A 43 6.94 1.51 -2.20
CA LEU A 43 7.27 1.26 -0.80
C LEU A 43 8.01 2.46 -0.18
N ALA A 44 8.98 3.05 -0.89
CA ALA A 44 9.71 4.24 -0.44
C ALA A 44 8.79 5.45 -0.19
N GLN A 45 7.71 5.60 -0.97
CA GLN A 45 6.72 6.66 -0.74
C GLN A 45 5.79 6.37 0.44
N LEU A 46 5.53 5.10 0.75
CA LEU A 46 4.66 4.68 1.85
C LEU A 46 5.37 4.62 3.20
N GLU A 47 6.65 4.23 3.20
CA GLU A 47 7.44 3.94 4.39
C GLU A 47 7.51 5.10 5.41
N PRO A 48 7.68 6.38 5.00
CA PRO A 48 7.70 7.50 5.96
C PRO A 48 6.39 7.63 6.75
N PHE A 49 5.25 7.34 6.14
CA PHE A 49 3.93 7.39 6.80
C PHE A 49 3.71 6.16 7.68
N ALA A 50 4.20 5.00 7.27
CA ALA A 50 4.17 3.80 8.09
C ALA A 50 5.01 3.98 9.37
N LYS A 51 6.20 4.57 9.26
CA LYS A 51 7.08 4.86 10.41
C LYS A 51 6.43 5.80 11.43
N LYS A 52 5.72 6.85 10.99
CA LYS A 52 4.97 7.77 11.87
C LYS A 52 3.91 7.08 12.73
N THR A 53 3.39 5.96 12.24
CA THR A 53 2.33 5.18 12.89
C THR A 53 2.87 3.91 13.57
N CYS A 54 4.20 3.81 13.76
CA CYS A 54 4.88 2.62 14.28
C CYS A 54 4.54 1.33 13.51
N GLY A 55 4.29 1.45 12.21
CA GLY A 55 4.02 0.34 11.32
C GLY A 55 5.09 0.16 10.25
N LYS A 56 4.89 -0.85 9.40
CA LYS A 56 5.74 -1.16 8.25
C LYS A 56 4.89 -1.48 7.02
N VAL A 57 5.51 -1.42 5.85
CA VAL A 57 4.89 -1.80 4.57
C VAL A 57 5.74 -2.84 3.84
N GLU A 58 5.09 -3.74 3.12
CA GLU A 58 5.76 -4.78 2.33
C GLU A 58 4.92 -5.15 1.10
N ALA A 59 5.58 -5.57 0.02
CA ALA A 59 4.90 -6.10 -1.15
C ALA A 59 4.65 -7.60 -0.99
N VAL A 60 3.38 -8.00 -1.05
CA VAL A 60 2.94 -9.40 -0.95
C VAL A 60 2.69 -9.94 -2.36
N PHE A 61 3.75 -10.44 -2.99
CA PHE A 61 3.71 -10.91 -4.39
C PHE A 61 2.69 -12.01 -4.66
N LYS A 62 2.57 -12.98 -3.74
CA LYS A 62 1.63 -14.11 -3.85
C LYS A 62 0.18 -13.68 -4.11
N TYR A 63 -0.20 -12.49 -3.63
CA TYR A 63 -1.56 -11.96 -3.72
C TYR A 63 -1.63 -10.57 -4.39
N SER A 64 -0.50 -10.12 -4.93
CA SER A 64 -0.35 -8.87 -5.69
C SER A 64 -0.89 -7.62 -4.98
N PHE A 65 -0.48 -7.40 -3.72
CA PHE A 65 -0.84 -6.20 -2.97
C PHE A 65 0.30 -5.70 -2.07
N ILE A 66 0.28 -4.41 -1.74
CA ILE A 66 1.12 -3.80 -0.71
C ILE A 66 0.37 -3.86 0.61
N SER A 67 0.99 -4.46 1.63
CA SER A 67 0.46 -4.57 2.98
C SER A 67 0.95 -3.39 3.84
N TYR A 68 0.15 -3.02 4.83
CA TYR A 68 0.54 -2.20 5.95
C TYR A 68 0.29 -2.97 7.24
N ILE A 69 1.30 -3.03 8.10
CA ILE A 69 1.29 -3.81 9.31
C ILE A 69 1.53 -2.87 10.49
N GLN A 70 0.63 -2.87 11.47
CA GLN A 70 0.70 -2.07 12.67
C GLN A 70 0.32 -2.92 13.88
N GLY A 71 1.32 -3.31 14.69
CA GLY A 71 1.11 -4.28 15.77
C GLY A 71 0.52 -5.60 15.23
N PRO A 72 -0.62 -6.08 15.77
CA PRO A 72 -1.28 -7.30 15.29
C PRO A 72 -2.13 -7.09 14.03
N HIS A 73 -2.26 -5.86 13.52
CA HIS A 73 -3.17 -5.54 12.44
C HIS A 73 -2.47 -5.53 11.08
N HIS A 74 -3.09 -6.21 10.11
CA HIS A 74 -2.62 -6.31 8.73
C HIS A 74 -3.67 -5.74 7.80
N TYR A 75 -3.28 -4.74 7.00
CA TYR A 75 -4.15 -4.06 6.07
C TYR A 75 -3.63 -4.21 4.64
N ARG A 76 -4.53 -4.47 3.69
CA ARG A 76 -4.23 -4.37 2.27
C ARG A 76 -4.34 -2.92 1.84
N LEU A 77 -3.23 -2.21 1.64
CA LEU A 77 -3.25 -0.81 1.23
C LEU A 77 -3.68 -0.61 -0.21
N LEU A 78 -3.04 -1.33 -1.13
CA LEU A 78 -3.14 -1.17 -2.58
C LEU A 78 -2.89 -2.51 -3.23
N ARG A 79 -3.62 -2.80 -4.31
CA ARG A 79 -3.22 -3.87 -5.23
C ARG A 79 -2.20 -3.34 -6.23
N PHE A 80 -1.45 -4.26 -6.82
CA PHE A 80 -0.58 -3.97 -7.95
C PHE A 80 -0.73 -5.02 -9.04
N LYS A 81 -0.48 -4.64 -10.29
CA LYS A 81 -0.38 -5.57 -11.42
C LYS A 81 0.86 -5.23 -12.22
N GLU A 82 1.60 -6.26 -12.63
CA GLU A 82 2.78 -6.09 -13.48
C GLU A 82 2.35 -5.55 -14.84
N LEU A 83 3.06 -4.54 -15.34
CA LEU A 83 2.89 -4.04 -16.68
C LEU A 83 3.86 -4.81 -17.58
N VAL A 84 3.32 -5.72 -18.38
CA VAL A 84 4.09 -6.39 -19.43
C VAL A 84 4.38 -5.35 -20.52
N LYS A 85 5.67 -5.14 -20.82
CA LYS A 85 6.09 -4.39 -22.01
C LYS A 85 5.98 -5.28 -23.25
#